data_AF-A0A0Q6UKJ1-F1
#
_entry.id   AF-A0A0Q6UKJ1-F1
#
_cell.length_a   1.000
_cell.length_b   1.000
_cell.length_c   1.000
_cell.angle_alpha   90.00
_cell.angle_beta   90.00
_cell.angle_gamma   90.00
#
_symmetry.space_group_name_H-M   'P 1'
#
loop_
_entity.id
_entity.type
_entity.pdbx_description
1 polymer ?
#
loop_
_entity_poly.entity_id
_entity_poly.type
_entity_poly.pdbx_seq_one_letter_code
_entity_poly.pdbx_strand_id
1 'polypeptide(L)'
;MSERSHRQILEDAGGVTPVRRQLASVGIDLPDPTVRSWPLGGEGAGSIPPEYWPSLVQLKIATLEELARAAEARKFPELAAERRAVISEEGAAA
;
A
#
# COMPACT_ATOMS: atom_id res chain seq x y z
N MET A 1 -13.14 3.81 7.11
CA MET A 1 -11.70 3.50 7.27
C MET A 1 -10.94 4.28 6.22
N SER A 2 -9.98 5.12 6.61
CA SER A 2 -9.24 6.00 5.69
C SER A 2 -8.42 5.20 4.67
N GLU A 3 -8.45 5.60 3.40
CA GLU A 3 -7.68 4.93 2.34
C GLU A 3 -6.18 5.20 2.50
N ARG A 4 -5.43 4.17 2.92
CA ARG A 4 -3.97 4.22 3.03
C ARG A 4 -3.33 3.98 1.67
N SER A 5 -2.34 4.79 1.30
CA SER A 5 -1.49 4.52 0.13
C SER A 5 -0.48 3.41 0.44
N HIS A 6 0.12 2.79 -0.58
CA HIS A 6 1.22 1.83 -0.37
C HIS A 6 2.38 2.44 0.41
N ARG A 7 2.66 3.73 0.19
CA ARG A 7 3.65 4.47 0.99
C ARG A 7 3.25 4.52 2.47
N GLN A 8 2.00 4.88 2.77
CA GLN A 8 1.51 4.95 4.15
C GLN A 8 1.55 3.57 4.83
N ILE A 9 1.18 2.51 4.11
CA ILE A 9 1.29 1.12 4.61
C ILE A 9 2.73 0.80 5.02
N LEU A 10 3.71 1.20 4.22
CA LEU A 10 5.12 0.97 4.53
C LEU A 10 5.58 1.85 5.69
N GLU A 11 5.19 3.11 5.74
CA GLU A 11 5.52 4.04 6.84
C GLU A 11 4.95 3.55 8.18
N ASP A 12 3.70 3.10 8.20
CA ASP A 12 3.04 2.52 9.39
C ASP A 12 3.78 1.26 9.89
N ALA A 13 4.39 0.51 8.97
CA ALA A 13 5.22 -0.66 9.29
C ALA A 13 6.68 -0.31 9.68
N GLY A 14 7.01 0.97 9.83
CA GLY A 14 8.35 1.46 10.18
C GLY A 14 9.28 1.69 8.98
N GLY A 15 8.73 1.65 7.76
CA GLY A 15 9.42 1.88 6.50
C GLY A 15 9.77 0.59 5.74
N VAL A 16 10.41 0.75 4.58
CA VAL A 16 10.73 -0.37 3.68
C VAL A 16 11.76 -1.33 4.27
N THR A 17 12.73 -0.82 5.05
CA THR A 17 13.80 -1.64 5.63
C THR A 17 13.29 -2.65 6.68
N PRO A 18 12.41 -2.28 7.62
CA PRO A 18 11.74 -3.25 8.50
C PRO A 18 10.89 -4.25 7.74
N VAL A 19 10.08 -3.80 6.77
CA VAL A 19 9.23 -4.69 5.96
C VAL A 19 10.07 -5.71 5.19
N ARG A 20 11.21 -5.30 4.62
CA ARG A 20 12.17 -6.21 3.98
C ARG A 20 12.66 -7.28 4.94
N ARG A 21 13.03 -6.92 6.17
CA ARG A 21 13.48 -7.88 7.18
C ARG A 21 12.39 -8.87 7.57
N GLN A 22 11.15 -8.40 7.70
CA GLN A 22 10.01 -9.27 8.00
C GLN A 22 9.72 -10.23 6.84
N LEU A 23 9.79 -9.77 5.59
CA LEU A 23 9.67 -10.63 4.41
C LEU A 23 10.78 -11.68 4.34
N ALA A 24 12.02 -11.30 4.63
CA ALA A 24 13.14 -12.25 4.71
C ALA A 24 12.90 -13.31 5.81
N SER A 25 12.26 -12.94 6.93
CA SER A 25 11.94 -13.89 8.01
C SER A 25 10.92 -14.97 7.62
N VAL A 26 10.12 -14.73 6.58
CA VAL A 26 9.18 -15.72 5.99
C VAL A 26 9.71 -16.33 4.70
N GLY A 27 11.01 -16.18 4.42
CA GLY A 27 11.69 -16.80 3.27
C GLY A 27 11.58 -16.02 1.96
N ILE A 28 11.19 -14.76 2.00
CA ILE A 28 11.07 -13.91 0.80
C ILE A 28 12.19 -12.89 0.79
N ASP A 29 13.14 -13.12 -0.11
CA ASP A 29 14.21 -12.16 -0.34
C ASP A 29 13.76 -11.10 -1.35
N LEU A 30 13.89 -9.85 -0.96
CA LEU A 30 13.51 -8.70 -1.75
C LEU A 30 14.78 -8.07 -2.31
N PRO A 31 15.02 -8.17 -3.63
CA PRO A 31 16.22 -7.59 -4.20
C PRO A 31 16.23 -6.07 -3.99
N ASP A 32 17.40 -5.50 -3.67
CA ASP A 32 17.58 -4.07 -3.44
C ASP A 32 16.95 -3.13 -4.51
N PRO A 33 16.98 -3.42 -5.83
CA PRO A 33 16.26 -2.61 -6.81
C PRO A 33 14.74 -2.58 -6.56
N THR A 34 14.14 -3.69 -6.14
CA THR A 34 12.71 -3.77 -5.80
C THR A 34 12.41 -2.93 -4.56
N VAL A 35 13.23 -3.05 -3.52
CA VAL A 35 13.11 -2.26 -2.28
C VAL A 35 13.17 -0.76 -2.58
N ARG A 36 14.07 -0.33 -3.48
CA ARG A 36 14.20 1.07 -3.90
C ARG A 36 13.02 1.57 -4.74
N SER A 37 12.30 0.67 -5.42
CA SER A 37 11.13 1.02 -6.25
C SER A 37 9.86 1.26 -5.43
N TRP A 38 9.75 0.71 -4.21
CA TRP A 38 8.57 0.84 -3.36
C TRP A 38 8.35 2.26 -2.79
N PRO A 39 9.38 3.03 -2.39
CA PRO A 39 9.20 4.37 -1.79
C PRO A 39 9.34 5.55 -2.77
N LEU A 40 9.87 5.36 -3.98
CA LEU A 40 10.15 6.48 -4.90
C LEU A 40 8.88 6.85 -5.68
N GLY A 41 8.15 7.88 -5.25
CA GLY A 41 6.92 8.36 -5.90
C GLY A 41 7.10 9.05 -7.26
N GLY A 42 7.61 8.33 -8.26
CA GLY A 42 7.59 8.74 -9.67
C GLY A 42 6.59 7.93 -10.50
N GLU A 43 6.29 8.34 -11.74
CA GLU A 43 5.49 7.54 -12.67
C GLU A 43 6.08 6.12 -12.80
N GLY A 44 5.36 5.11 -12.31
CA GLY A 44 5.80 3.71 -12.21
C GLY A 44 6.46 3.26 -10.90
N ALA A 45 6.98 4.16 -10.07
CA ALA A 45 7.62 3.85 -8.78
C ALA A 45 6.73 4.34 -7.61
N GLY A 46 6.73 3.68 -6.45
CA GLY A 46 5.82 3.98 -5.34
C GLY A 46 4.65 3.00 -5.17
N SER A 47 4.73 1.81 -5.77
CA SER A 47 3.74 0.74 -5.62
C SER A 47 4.43 -0.51 -5.10
N ILE A 48 3.75 -1.22 -4.22
CA ILE A 48 4.13 -2.56 -3.83
C ILE A 48 3.64 -3.50 -4.95
N PRO A 49 4.53 -4.28 -5.57
CA PRO A 49 4.12 -5.23 -6.61
C PRO A 49 3.17 -6.33 -6.07
N PRO A 50 2.16 -6.75 -6.85
CA PRO A 50 1.14 -7.71 -6.39
C PRO A 50 1.68 -9.05 -5.89
N GLU A 51 2.82 -9.50 -6.42
CA GLU A 51 3.47 -10.75 -6.02
C GLU A 51 3.89 -10.77 -4.54
N TYR A 52 4.07 -9.61 -3.91
CA TYR A 52 4.42 -9.50 -2.48
C TYR A 52 3.21 -9.31 -1.56
N TRP A 53 2.01 -9.07 -2.11
CA TRP A 53 0.81 -8.79 -1.32
C TRP A 53 0.42 -9.92 -0.36
N PRO A 54 0.41 -11.21 -0.77
CA PRO A 54 0.06 -12.31 0.14
C PRO A 54 0.97 -12.34 1.37
N SER A 55 2.24 -12.02 1.18
CA SER A 55 3.26 -12.03 2.22
C SER A 55 3.10 -10.86 3.19
N LEU A 56 2.74 -9.67 2.68
CA LEU A 56 2.40 -8.53 3.52
C LEU A 56 1.15 -8.79 4.36
N VAL A 57 0.18 -9.53 3.80
CA VAL A 57 -1.04 -9.96 4.51
C VAL A 57 -0.70 -10.99 5.58
N GLN A 58 0.13 -11.98 5.26
CA GLN A 58 0.63 -12.97 6.22
C GLN A 58 1.36 -12.31 7.40
N LEU A 59 2.14 -11.27 7.12
CA LEU A 59 2.85 -10.47 8.12
C LEU A 59 1.97 -9.45 8.86
N LYS A 60 0.67 -9.38 8.52
CA LYS A 60 -0.31 -8.43 9.08
C LYS A 60 0.09 -6.95 8.90
N ILE A 61 0.85 -6.65 7.85
CA ILE A 61 1.25 -5.28 7.49
C ILE A 61 0.08 -4.51 6.87
N ALA A 62 -0.67 -5.17 5.99
CA ALA A 62 -1.87 -4.65 5.36
C ALA A 62 -2.81 -5.78 4.94
N THR A 63 -4.06 -5.45 4.69
CA THR A 63 -5.03 -6.37 4.07
C THR A 63 -4.94 -6.32 2.53
N LEU A 64 -5.43 -7.38 1.86
CA LEU A 64 -5.53 -7.40 0.40
C LEU A 64 -6.39 -6.23 -0.12
N GLU A 65 -7.45 -5.88 0.60
CA GLU A 65 -8.34 -4.77 0.24
C GLU A 65 -7.61 -3.43 0.28
N GLU A 66 -6.80 -3.18 1.31
CA GLU A 66 -6.00 -1.95 1.40
C GLU A 66 -4.96 -1.87 0.29
N LEU A 67 -4.29 -2.98 -0.01
CA LEU A 67 -3.30 -3.03 -1.10
C LEU A 67 -3.95 -2.82 -2.47
N ALA A 68 -5.13 -3.40 -2.70
CA ALA A 68 -5.89 -3.24 -3.93
C ALA A 68 -6.42 -1.81 -4.08
N ARG A 69 -7.02 -1.23 -3.04
CA ARG A 69 -7.50 0.16 -3.04
C ARG A 69 -6.37 1.16 -3.27
N ALA A 70 -5.21 0.94 -2.64
CA ALA A 70 -4.03 1.77 -2.86
C ALA A 70 -3.52 1.71 -4.31
N ALA A 71 -3.58 0.53 -4.94
CA ALA A 71 -3.21 0.35 -6.35
C ALA A 71 -4.24 0.98 -7.30
N GLU A 72 -5.54 0.85 -6.99
CA GLU A 72 -6.64 1.44 -7.74
C GLU A 72 -6.59 2.97 -7.68
N ALA A 73 -6.44 3.54 -6.49
CA ALA A 73 -6.34 4.99 -6.28
C ALA A 73 -5.16 5.62 -7.02
N ARG A 74 -4.10 4.83 -7.26
CA ARG A 74 -2.97 5.25 -8.10
C ARG A 74 -3.32 5.24 -9.58
N LYS A 75 -4.02 4.20 -10.05
CA LYS A 75 -4.37 4.04 -11.47
C LYS A 75 -5.50 4.98 -11.91
N PHE A 76 -6.43 5.26 -11.01
CA PHE A 76 -7.63 6.05 -11.24
C PHE A 76 -7.84 7.03 -10.08
N PRO A 77 -7.06 8.12 -10.02
CA PRO A 77 -7.15 9.09 -8.93
C PRO A 77 -8.52 9.75 -8.83
N GLU A 78 -9.26 9.89 -9.93
CA GLU A 78 -10.64 10.37 -9.98
C GLU A 78 -11.62 9.46 -9.25
N LEU A 79 -11.54 8.14 -9.42
CA LEU A 79 -12.39 7.17 -8.72
C LEU A 79 -12.12 7.17 -7.21
N ALA A 80 -10.85 7.33 -6.82
CA ALA A 80 -10.49 7.49 -5.41
C ALA A 80 -10.93 8.84 -4.83
N ALA A 81 -11.04 9.90 -5.65
CA ALA A 81 -11.59 11.18 -5.22
C ALA A 81 -13.10 11.09 -5.01
N GLU A 82 -13.83 10.44 -5.93
CA GLU A 82 -15.27 10.17 -5.81
C GLU A 82 -15.60 9.34 -4.57
N ARG A 83 -14.85 8.24 -4.31
CA ARG A 83 -15.04 7.41 -3.11
C ARG A 83 -14.81 8.20 -1.82
N ARG A 84 -13.84 9.11 -1.79
CA ARG A 84 -13.60 10.02 -0.65
C ARG A 84 -14.72 11.04 -0.47
N ALA A 85 -15.30 11.53 -1.56
CA ALA A 85 -16.43 12.46 -1.52
C ALA A 85 -17.70 11.80 -0.96
N VAL A 86 -18.03 10.58 -1.43
CA VAL A 86 -19.21 9.82 -0.95
C VAL A 86 -19.14 9.55 0.56
N ILE A 87 -17.95 9.19 1.07
CA ILE A 87 -17.76 8.95 2.51
C ILE A 87 -17.90 10.24 3.34
N SER A 88 -17.58 11.42 2.77
CA SER A 88 -17.76 12.71 3.47
C SER A 88 -19.22 13.15 3.51
N GLU A 89 -20.03 12.82 2.50
CA GLU A 89 -21.45 13.18 2.49
C GLU A 89 -22.29 12.34 3.47
N GLU A 90 -21.99 11.05 3.64
CA GLU A 90 -22.67 10.21 4.63
C GLU A 90 -22.32 10.55 6.09
N GLY A 91 -21.18 11.20 6.34
CA GLY A 91 -20.80 11.66 7.68
C GLY A 91 -21.37 13.03 8.06
N ALA A 92 -21.86 13.82 7.10
CA ALA A 92 -22.41 15.15 7.33
C ALA A 92 -23.93 15.16 7.56
N ALA A 93 -24.60 14.02 7.36
CA ALA A 93 -26.05 13.86 7.52
C ALA A 93 -26.46 13.12 8.82
N ALA A 94 -25.53 12.86 9.74
CA ALA A 94 -25.76 12.15 11.00
C ALA A 94 -25.66 13.08 12.23
#